data_AF-F3CDI6-F1
#
_entry.id   AF-F3CDI6-F1
#
_cell.length_a   1.000
_cell.length_b   1.000
_cell.length_c   1.000
_cell.angle_alpha   90.00
_cell.angle_beta   90.00
_cell.angle_gamma   90.00
#
_symmetry.space_group_name_H-M   'P 1'
#
loop_
_entity.id
_entity.type
_entity.pdbx_description
1 polymer ?
#
loop_
_entity_poly.entity_id
_entity_poly.type
_entity_poly.pdbx_seq_one_letter_code
_entity_poly.pdbx_strand_id
1 'polypeptide(L)'
;DSLKQALDKSLEDLDGFFTFAIGTRNGFAVIRDPIACKPAILAETDDYVAMASEYQALSSLPGIENARVWEPVPATMYIWEREPAEGARS
;
A
#
# COMPACT_ATOMS: atom_id res chain seq x y z
N ASP A 1 15.39 -11.83 7.40
CA ASP A 1 14.36 -10.83 7.72
C ASP A 1 13.37 -10.73 6.59
N SER A 2 12.09 -10.96 6.87
CA SER A 2 11.01 -10.73 5.89
C SER A 2 10.70 -9.23 5.79
N LEU A 3 10.11 -8.77 4.69
CA LEU A 3 9.67 -7.37 4.53
C LEU A 3 8.82 -6.92 5.72
N LYS A 4 7.91 -7.79 6.18
CA LYS A 4 7.10 -7.56 7.37
C LYS A 4 7.95 -7.24 8.60
N GLN A 5 8.97 -8.03 8.90
CA GLN A 5 9.81 -7.83 10.08
C GLN A 5 10.60 -6.51 10.00
N ALA A 6 11.07 -6.14 8.81
CA ALA A 6 11.75 -4.86 8.62
C ALA A 6 10.79 -3.68 8.84
N LEU A 7 9.54 -3.80 8.38
CA LEU A 7 8.53 -2.75 8.53
C LEU A 7 7.99 -2.64 9.95
N ASP A 8 7.78 -3.76 10.64
CA ASP A 8 7.41 -3.76 12.06
C ASP A 8 8.47 -3.01 12.88
N LYS A 9 9.78 -3.26 12.65
CA LYS A 9 10.86 -2.50 13.30
C LYS A 9 10.85 -1.02 12.94
N SER A 10 10.54 -0.68 11.69
CA SER A 10 10.48 0.72 11.26
C SER A 10 9.40 1.54 11.99
N LEU A 11 8.32 0.89 12.47
CA LEU A 11 7.31 1.56 13.28
C LEU A 11 7.82 1.95 14.67
N GLU A 12 8.80 1.22 15.20
CA GLU A 12 9.41 1.49 16.50
C GLU A 12 10.60 2.46 16.40
N ASP A 13 11.39 2.32 15.33
CA ASP A 13 12.65 3.05 15.16
C ASP A 13 12.50 4.45 14.53
N LEU A 14 11.40 4.71 13.81
CA LEU A 14 11.18 5.99 13.13
C LEU A 14 10.31 6.94 13.95
N ASP A 15 10.95 7.93 14.55
CA ASP A 15 10.26 9.04 15.20
C ASP A 15 9.73 10.04 14.15
N GLY A 16 8.41 10.06 13.92
CA GLY A 16 7.74 11.07 13.11
C GLY A 16 6.55 10.55 12.29
N PHE A 17 6.03 11.41 11.40
CA PHE A 17 4.92 11.06 10.53
C PHE A 17 5.42 10.48 9.22
N PHE A 18 4.94 9.31 8.83
CA PHE A 18 5.30 8.66 7.57
C PHE A 18 4.19 7.77 7.05
N THR A 19 4.10 7.73 5.72
CA THR A 19 3.29 6.77 5.00
C THR A 19 4.19 6.14 3.96
N PHE A 20 4.40 4.83 4.05
CA PHE A 20 5.20 4.09 3.07
C PHE A 20 4.28 3.42 2.06
N ALA A 21 4.65 3.55 0.79
CA ALA A 21 4.15 2.75 -0.32
C ALA A 21 5.35 2.00 -0.92
N ILE A 22 5.30 0.67 -0.89
CA ILE A 22 6.46 -0.19 -1.11
C ILE A 22 6.12 -1.15 -2.24
N GLY A 23 6.86 -1.07 -3.35
CA GLY A 23 6.83 -2.08 -4.40
C GLY A 23 7.83 -3.19 -4.09
N THR A 24 7.41 -4.44 -4.20
CA THR A 24 8.31 -5.59 -4.26
C THR A 24 8.25 -6.20 -5.66
N ARG A 25 9.14 -7.16 -5.94
CA ARG A 25 9.11 -7.89 -7.22
C ARG A 25 7.74 -8.50 -7.52
N ASN A 26 7.05 -8.97 -6.48
CA ASN A 26 5.83 -9.76 -6.61
C ASN A 26 4.63 -9.10 -5.93
N GLY A 27 4.71 -7.84 -5.53
CA GLY A 27 3.65 -7.27 -4.70
C GLY A 27 3.81 -5.80 -4.37
N PHE A 28 2.88 -5.33 -3.57
CA PHE A 28 2.77 -3.95 -3.12
C PHE A 28 2.40 -3.95 -1.63
N ALA A 29 2.95 -3.03 -0.86
CA ALA A 29 2.62 -2.89 0.54
C ALA A 29 2.47 -1.42 0.94
N VAL A 30 1.55 -1.15 1.86
CA VAL A 30 1.33 0.17 2.43
C VAL A 30 1.29 0.09 3.95
N ILE A 31 1.97 1.01 4.61
CA ILE A 31 1.96 1.16 6.06
C ILE A 31 1.97 2.65 6.43
N ARG A 32 1.19 3.00 7.45
CA ARG A 32 1.14 4.36 8.01
C ARG A 32 1.71 4.35 9.41
N ASP A 33 2.30 5.47 9.79
CA ASP A 33 2.68 5.74 11.18
C ASP A 33 1.43 5.66 12.10
N PRO A 34 1.62 5.38 13.40
CA PRO A 34 0.51 5.25 14.35
C PRO A 34 -0.34 6.52 14.53
N ILE A 35 0.23 7.69 14.25
CA ILE A 35 -0.45 8.98 14.42
C ILE A 35 -1.25 9.33 13.16
N ALA A 36 -0.79 8.88 11.99
CA ALA A 36 -1.46 8.96 10.70
C ALA A 36 -1.91 10.37 10.30
N CYS A 37 -1.16 11.40 10.69
CA CYS A 37 -1.47 12.79 10.36
C CYS A 37 -1.36 13.10 8.86
N LYS A 38 -0.65 12.27 8.08
CA LYS A 38 -0.55 12.41 6.63
C LYS A 38 -1.74 11.71 5.96
N PRO A 39 -2.48 12.37 5.05
CA PRO A 39 -3.59 11.76 4.35
C PRO A 39 -3.08 10.63 3.44
N ALA A 40 -3.89 9.58 3.33
CA ALA A 40 -3.62 8.43 2.47
C ALA A 40 -4.94 7.77 2.08
N ILE A 41 -5.09 7.50 0.79
CA ILE A 41 -6.25 6.85 0.19
C ILE A 41 -5.74 5.63 -0.58
N LEU A 42 -6.41 4.50 -0.39
CA LEU A 42 -6.26 3.30 -1.20
C LEU A 42 -7.47 3.17 -2.12
N ALA A 43 -7.20 2.82 -3.37
CA ALA A 43 -8.21 2.38 -4.32
C ALA A 43 -7.89 0.94 -4.73
N GLU A 44 -8.87 0.06 -4.58
CA GLU A 44 -8.73 -1.36 -4.87
C GLU A 44 -9.81 -1.79 -5.89
N THR A 45 -9.35 -2.47 -6.93
CA THR A 45 -10.15 -3.11 -7.97
C THR A 45 -9.70 -4.56 -8.11
N ASP A 46 -10.41 -5.35 -8.91
CA ASP A 46 -9.98 -6.72 -9.21
C ASP A 46 -8.65 -6.77 -9.99
N ASP A 47 -8.29 -5.70 -10.71
CA ASP A 47 -7.10 -5.64 -11.57
C ASP A 47 -5.88 -4.97 -10.91
N TYR A 48 -6.12 -4.04 -9.99
CA TYR A 48 -5.06 -3.28 -9.35
C TYR A 48 -5.43 -2.72 -7.97
N VAL A 49 -4.37 -2.37 -7.25
CA VAL A 49 -4.40 -1.54 -6.04
C VAL A 49 -3.54 -0.32 -6.28
N ALA A 50 -4.03 0.86 -5.88
CA ALA A 50 -3.30 2.12 -5.95
C ALA A 50 -3.36 2.87 -4.62
N MET A 51 -2.32 3.63 -4.33
CA MET A 51 -2.23 4.51 -3.16
C MET A 51 -1.92 5.93 -3.61
N ALA A 52 -2.61 6.91 -3.02
CA ALA A 52 -2.28 8.32 -3.15
C ALA A 52 -2.56 9.06 -1.84
N SER A 53 -2.09 10.30 -1.71
CA SER A 53 -2.48 11.17 -0.60
C SER A 53 -3.95 11.61 -0.70
N GLU A 54 -4.48 11.73 -1.92
CA GLU A 54 -5.80 12.30 -2.21
C GLU A 54 -6.47 11.55 -3.37
N TYR A 55 -7.80 11.47 -3.35
CA TYR A 55 -8.57 10.80 -4.41
C TYR A 55 -8.37 11.44 -5.80
N GLN A 56 -8.17 12.76 -5.88
CA GLN A 56 -8.01 13.44 -7.17
C GLN A 56 -6.85 12.87 -7.98
N ALA A 57 -5.75 12.47 -7.33
CA ALA A 57 -4.59 11.85 -7.97
C ALA A 57 -4.90 10.47 -8.56
N LEU A 58 -5.96 9.79 -8.10
CA LEU A 58 -6.41 8.49 -8.58
C LEU A 58 -7.52 8.59 -9.64
N SER A 59 -8.14 9.77 -9.79
CA SER A 59 -9.35 9.95 -10.59
C SER A 59 -9.20 9.64 -12.09
N SER A 60 -7.97 9.60 -12.61
CA SER A 60 -7.68 9.23 -14.00
C SER A 60 -7.37 7.74 -14.20
N LEU A 61 -7.38 6.93 -13.13
CA LEU A 61 -7.10 5.51 -13.25
C LEU A 61 -8.29 4.79 -13.91
N PRO A 62 -8.03 3.81 -14.80
CA PRO A 62 -9.09 3.04 -15.42
C PRO A 62 -9.98 2.35 -14.37
N GLY A 63 -11.29 2.43 -14.53
CA GLY A 63 -12.24 1.73 -13.65
C GLY A 63 -12.29 2.25 -12.20
N ILE A 64 -11.67 3.41 -11.91
CA ILE A 64 -11.63 4.00 -10.56
C ILE A 64 -13.04 4.25 -9.99
N GLU A 65 -14.03 4.48 -10.84
CA GLU A 65 -15.42 4.67 -10.46
C GLU A 65 -16.06 3.42 -9.83
N ASN A 66 -15.49 2.24 -10.08
CA ASN A 66 -15.92 0.96 -9.49
C ASN A 66 -14.98 0.50 -8.36
N ALA A 67 -13.91 1.24 -8.08
CA ALA A 67 -12.94 0.87 -7.08
C ALA A 67 -13.52 1.02 -5.66
N ARG A 68 -13.12 0.11 -4.77
CA ARG A 68 -13.28 0.31 -3.34
C ARG A 68 -12.25 1.35 -2.89
N VAL A 69 -12.71 2.54 -2.53
CA VAL A 69 -11.87 3.64 -2.06
C VAL A 69 -11.99 3.82 -0.56
N TRP A 70 -10.86 3.83 0.16
CA TRP A 70 -10.85 3.89 1.62
C TRP A 70 -9.52 4.43 2.18
N GLU A 71 -9.53 4.90 3.42
CA GLU A 71 -8.32 5.33 4.13
C GLU A 71 -7.69 4.16 4.91
N PRO A 72 -6.37 3.93 4.81
CA PRO A 72 -5.71 2.87 5.55
C PRO A 72 -5.71 3.13 7.05
N VAL A 73 -5.95 2.10 7.85
CA VAL A 73 -5.91 2.20 9.32
C VAL A 73 -4.46 2.49 9.76
N PRO A 74 -4.24 3.40 10.74
CA PRO A 74 -2.92 3.68 11.29
C PRO A 74 -2.24 2.43 11.85
N ALA A 75 -0.91 2.38 11.82
CA ALA A 75 -0.11 1.24 12.31
C ALA A 75 -0.54 -0.15 11.79
N THR A 76 -1.27 -0.19 10.68
CA THR A 76 -1.70 -1.43 10.03
C THR A 76 -0.99 -1.56 8.70
N MET A 77 -0.38 -2.73 8.48
CA MET A 77 0.29 -3.04 7.24
C MET A 77 -0.65 -3.80 6.30
N TYR A 78 -0.79 -3.27 5.10
CA TYR A 78 -1.55 -3.89 4.01
C TYR A 78 -0.57 -4.42 2.97
N ILE A 79 -0.77 -5.66 2.54
CA ILE A 79 0.11 -6.33 1.57
C ILE A 79 -0.77 -6.96 0.50
N TRP A 80 -0.42 -6.71 -0.75
CA TRP A 80 -0.97 -7.38 -1.92
C TRP A 80 0.15 -8.11 -2.64
N GLU A 81 -0.05 -9.40 -2.89
CA GLU A 81 0.89 -10.23 -3.62
C GLU A 81 0.21 -10.65 -4.93
N ARG A 82 0.95 -10.56 -6.03
CA ARG A 82 0.56 -11.23 -7.27
C ARG A 82 1.13 -12.63 -7.22
N GLU A 83 0.27 -13.62 -7.45
CA GLU A 83 0.75 -14.95 -7.79
C GLU A 83 1.74 -14.82 -8.95
N PRO A 84 2.91 -15.48 -8.89
CA PRO A 84 3.85 -15.43 -9.99
C PRO A 84 3.13 -15.93 -11.24
N ALA A 85 3.18 -15.12 -12.31
CA ALA A 85 2.62 -15.52 -13.59
C ALA A 85 3.17 -16.90 -13.96
N GLU A 86 2.25 -17.86 -14.13
CA GLU A 86 2.55 -19.24 -14.46
C GLU A 86 3.29 -19.26 -15.81
N GLY A 87 4.63 -19.32 -15.76
CA GLY A 87 5.49 -19.16 -16.93
C GLY A 87 6.85 -18.50 -16.67
N ALA A 88 7.03 -17.81 -15.54
CA ALA A 88 8.33 -17.25 -15.16
C ALA A 88 9.21 -18.25 -14.37
N ARG A 89 9.42 -19.45 -14.93
CA ARG A 89 10.52 -20.33 -14.50
C ARG A 89 11.57 -20.36 -15.60
N SER A 90 12.73 -19.74 -15.34
CA SER A 90 13.98 -20.02 -16.06
C SER A 90 14.59 -21.31 -15.52
#